data_AF-A0A4Y1Z8I9-F1
#
_entry.id   AF-A0A4Y1Z8I9-F1
#
_cell.length_a   1.000
_cell.length_b   1.000
_cell.length_c   1.000
_cell.angle_alpha   90.00
_cell.angle_beta   90.00
_cell.angle_gamma   90.00
#
_symmetry.space_group_name_H-M   'P 1'
#
loop_
_entity.id
_entity.type
_entity.pdbx_description
1 polymer ?
#
loop_
_entity_poly.entity_id
_entity_poly.type
_entity_poly.pdbx_seq_one_letter_code
_entity_poly.pdbx_strand_id
1 'polypeptide(L)'
;MLGAEPYLKKSIPQLTIDCKVGRQFREGFTTLNQLKQSGALGRYVIIELGTNGPYDQEEMDELIRLIGPNRKIVLITIRVPRPWERVVNQMIQQTAAKHKNVTSVDWHQASAGQASYIGSDGVHLSITGARKYSALIVHALLQLV
;
A
#
# COMPACT_ATOMS: atom_id res chain seq x y z
N MET A 1 5.16 5.42 0.48
CA MET A 1 5.55 6.31 1.58
C MET A 1 6.83 5.80 2.26
N LEU A 2 8.00 6.10 1.67
CA LEU A 2 9.31 5.61 2.13
C LEU A 2 9.58 5.92 3.63
N GLY A 3 9.09 7.06 4.14
CA GLY A 3 9.28 7.44 5.55
C GLY A 3 8.67 6.48 6.59
N ALA A 4 7.77 5.58 6.19
CA ALA A 4 7.19 4.56 7.08
C ALA A 4 8.12 3.35 7.29
N GLU A 5 9.11 3.15 6.42
CA GLU A 5 10.02 1.99 6.41
C GLU A 5 10.64 1.68 7.78
N PRO A 6 11.32 2.61 8.49
CA PRO A 6 11.97 2.29 9.75
C PRO A 6 10.99 1.83 10.84
N TYR A 7 9.76 2.35 10.84
CA TYR A 7 8.72 1.99 11.80
C TYR A 7 8.09 0.64 11.49
N LEU A 8 7.92 0.32 10.20
CA LEU A 8 7.47 -0.99 9.75
C LEU A 8 8.51 -2.07 10.08
N LYS A 9 9.80 -1.85 9.77
CA LYS A 9 10.89 -2.79 10.11
C LYS A 9 11.01 -3.01 11.61
N LYS A 10 10.85 -1.96 12.41
CA LYS A 10 10.86 -2.08 13.88
C LYS A 10 9.71 -2.95 14.39
N SER A 11 8.54 -2.87 13.78
CA SER A 11 7.34 -3.59 14.22
C SER A 11 7.25 -5.02 13.64
N ILE A 12 7.81 -5.22 12.45
CA ILE A 12 7.80 -6.49 11.71
C ILE A 12 9.23 -6.74 11.20
N PRO A 13 10.13 -7.29 12.03
CA PRO A 13 11.55 -7.46 11.67
C PRO A 13 11.79 -8.34 10.43
N GLN A 14 10.87 -9.24 10.12
CA GLN A 14 10.94 -10.14 8.97
C GLN A 14 10.36 -9.53 7.68
N LEU A 15 9.93 -8.26 7.70
CA LEU A 15 9.30 -7.63 6.55
C LEU A 15 10.32 -7.31 5.46
N THR A 16 10.15 -7.95 4.31
CA THR A 16 10.78 -7.50 3.05
C THR A 16 10.10 -6.22 2.58
N ILE A 17 10.86 -5.13 2.51
CA ILE A 17 10.37 -3.84 2.02
C ILE A 17 11.09 -3.51 0.72
N ASP A 18 10.30 -3.32 -0.34
CA ASP A 18 10.75 -2.73 -1.58
C ASP A 18 9.96 -1.42 -1.79
N CYS A 19 10.60 -0.29 -1.48
CA CYS A 19 10.03 1.05 -1.62
C CYS A 19 10.97 1.94 -2.43
N LYS A 20 10.39 2.72 -3.35
CA LYS A 20 11.13 3.64 -4.23
C LYS A 20 10.35 4.94 -4.38
N VAL A 21 11.04 6.08 -4.25
CA VAL A 21 10.45 7.41 -4.50
C VAL A 21 10.01 7.49 -5.97
N GLY A 22 8.80 7.99 -6.21
CA GLY A 22 8.28 8.17 -7.57
C GLY A 22 7.86 6.89 -8.30
N ARG A 23 7.89 5.73 -7.64
CA ARG A 23 7.45 4.46 -8.24
C ARG A 23 6.04 4.57 -8.81
N GLN A 24 5.90 4.20 -10.09
CA GLN A 24 4.64 4.09 -10.80
C GLN A 24 4.02 2.70 -10.61
N PHE A 25 2.71 2.58 -10.80
CA PHE A 25 1.99 1.31 -10.59
C PHE A 25 2.58 0.17 -11.44
N ARG A 26 2.88 0.44 -12.72
CA ARG A 26 3.47 -0.53 -13.65
C ARG A 26 4.81 -1.11 -13.22
N GLU A 27 5.61 -0.35 -12.47
CA GLU A 27 6.89 -0.88 -11.94
C GLU A 27 6.64 -1.95 -10.85
N GLY A 28 5.44 -1.99 -10.26
CA GLY A 28 5.03 -3.03 -9.30
C GLY A 28 5.03 -4.43 -9.90
N PHE A 29 4.78 -4.59 -11.20
CA PHE A 29 4.85 -5.88 -11.89
C PHE A 29 6.27 -6.42 -11.93
N THR A 30 7.25 -5.55 -12.24
CA THR A 30 8.67 -5.89 -12.23
C THR A 30 9.13 -6.30 -10.83
N THR A 31 8.79 -5.51 -9.81
CA THR A 31 9.10 -5.84 -8.39
C THR A 31 8.45 -7.16 -7.97
N LEU A 32 7.18 -7.39 -8.32
CA LEU A 32 6.48 -8.64 -8.02
C LEU A 32 7.22 -9.84 -8.63
N ASN A 33 7.61 -9.74 -9.91
CA ASN A 33 8.33 -10.80 -10.59
C ASN A 33 9.68 -11.09 -9.92
N GLN A 34 10.45 -10.06 -9.59
CA GLN A 34 11.74 -10.20 -8.88
C GLN A 34 11.58 -10.87 -7.52
N LEU A 35 10.60 -10.46 -6.72
CA LEU A 35 10.33 -11.06 -5.40
C LEU A 35 9.88 -12.51 -5.49
N LYS A 36 9.14 -12.89 -6.55
CA LYS A 36 8.80 -14.29 -6.79
C LYS A 36 10.02 -15.13 -7.15
N GLN A 37 10.84 -14.64 -8.07
CA GLN A 37 12.03 -15.34 -8.57
C GLN A 37 13.06 -15.57 -7.46
N SER A 38 13.21 -14.60 -6.54
CA SER A 38 14.12 -14.73 -5.40
C SER A 38 13.55 -15.51 -4.22
N GLY A 39 12.28 -15.93 -4.27
CA GLY A 39 11.60 -16.56 -3.13
C GLY A 39 11.27 -15.60 -1.98
N ALA A 40 11.47 -14.29 -2.15
CA ALA A 40 11.24 -13.27 -1.13
C ALA A 40 9.78 -12.81 -1.02
N LEU A 41 8.89 -13.20 -1.95
CA LEU A 41 7.47 -12.85 -1.90
C LEU A 41 6.73 -13.63 -0.80
N GLY A 42 6.53 -12.97 0.34
CA GLY A 42 5.86 -13.51 1.51
C GLY A 42 4.37 -13.85 1.34
N ARG A 43 3.79 -14.37 2.43
CA ARG A 43 2.35 -14.73 2.52
C ARG A 43 1.43 -13.52 2.52
N TYR A 44 1.87 -12.42 3.13
CA TYR A 44 1.19 -11.13 3.13
C TYR A 44 1.89 -10.21 2.14
N VAL A 45 1.14 -9.63 1.20
CA VAL A 45 1.65 -8.70 0.19
C VAL A 45 0.96 -7.36 0.38
N ILE A 46 1.72 -6.34 0.74
CA ILE A 46 1.22 -4.98 0.99
C ILE A 46 1.53 -4.15 -0.25
N ILE A 47 0.51 -3.54 -0.84
CA ILE A 47 0.65 -2.68 -2.02
C ILE A 47 0.28 -1.24 -1.63
N GLU A 48 1.24 -0.35 -1.77
CA GLU A 48 1.08 1.09 -1.66
C GLU A 48 1.54 1.74 -2.97
N LEU A 49 0.65 1.77 -3.95
CA LEU A 49 0.89 2.37 -5.27
C LEU A 49 -0.34 3.20 -5.66
N GLY A 50 -0.11 4.29 -6.40
CA GLY A 50 -1.14 5.27 -6.79
C GLY A 50 -0.85 6.71 -6.39
N THR A 51 0.00 6.92 -5.38
CA THR A 51 0.39 8.25 -4.92
C THR A 51 1.13 9.03 -6.02
N ASN A 52 1.97 8.36 -6.81
CA ASN A 52 2.82 8.99 -7.84
C ASN A 52 2.20 9.02 -9.25
N GLY A 53 0.99 8.49 -9.42
CA GLY A 53 0.32 8.43 -10.72
C GLY A 53 -0.89 7.51 -10.69
N PRO A 54 -1.89 7.76 -11.56
CA PRO A 54 -3.05 6.89 -11.70
C PRO A 54 -2.66 5.55 -12.34
N TYR A 55 -3.58 4.59 -12.21
CA TYR A 55 -3.58 3.30 -12.90
C TYR A 55 -5.04 2.91 -13.13
N ASP A 56 -5.28 1.93 -13.98
CA ASP A 56 -6.62 1.44 -14.28
C ASP A 56 -6.98 0.13 -13.54
N GLN A 57 -8.25 -0.25 -13.60
CA GLN A 57 -8.75 -1.46 -12.91
C GLN A 57 -8.17 -2.74 -13.52
N GLU A 58 -7.81 -2.74 -14.80
CA GLU A 58 -7.23 -3.90 -15.47
C GLU A 58 -5.82 -4.18 -14.93
N GLU A 59 -5.00 -3.13 -14.74
CA GLU A 59 -3.69 -3.21 -14.11
C GLU A 59 -3.79 -3.74 -12.67
N MET A 60 -4.75 -3.25 -11.89
CA MET A 60 -4.98 -3.75 -10.53
C MET A 60 -5.39 -5.23 -10.53
N ASP A 61 -6.40 -5.60 -11.32
CA ASP A 61 -6.88 -6.98 -11.41
C ASP A 61 -5.77 -7.93 -11.87
N GLU A 62 -4.94 -7.50 -12.82
CA GLU A 62 -3.79 -8.27 -13.28
C GLU A 62 -2.76 -8.48 -12.16
N LEU A 63 -2.41 -7.42 -11.41
CA LEU A 63 -1.46 -7.53 -10.30
C LEU A 63 -1.97 -8.49 -9.22
N ILE A 64 -3.25 -8.41 -8.84
CA ILE A 64 -3.89 -9.34 -7.90
C ILE A 64 -3.82 -10.78 -8.40
N ARG A 65 -4.18 -11.01 -9.67
CA ARG A 65 -4.11 -12.33 -10.32
C ARG A 65 -2.70 -12.90 -10.29
N LEU A 66 -1.70 -12.07 -10.59
CA LEU A 66 -0.30 -12.48 -10.56
C LEU A 66 0.15 -12.82 -9.13
N ILE A 67 -0.21 -12.05 -8.11
CA ILE A 67 0.14 -12.39 -6.71
C ILE A 67 -0.43 -13.76 -6.32
N GLY A 68 -1.65 -14.04 -6.77
CA GLY A 68 -2.30 -15.35 -6.68
C GLY A 68 -3.10 -15.56 -5.39
N PRO A 69 -3.99 -16.56 -5.39
CA PRO A 69 -5.01 -16.74 -4.34
C PRO A 69 -4.45 -17.22 -2.99
N ASN A 70 -3.25 -17.80 -2.98
CA ASN A 70 -2.62 -18.37 -1.77
C ASN A 70 -2.02 -17.30 -0.84
N ARG A 71 -2.05 -16.03 -1.25
CA ARG A 71 -1.50 -14.90 -0.50
C ARG A 71 -2.62 -13.97 -0.04
N LYS A 72 -2.41 -13.35 1.12
CA LYS A 72 -3.24 -12.26 1.65
C LYS A 72 -2.69 -10.94 1.11
N ILE A 73 -3.54 -10.17 0.46
CA ILE A 73 -3.15 -8.93 -0.20
C ILE A 73 -3.75 -7.77 0.58
N VAL A 74 -2.92 -6.80 0.92
CA VAL A 74 -3.33 -5.60 1.65
C VAL A 74 -3.11 -4.40 0.74
N LEU A 75 -4.20 -3.74 0.35
CA LEU A 75 -4.16 -2.53 -0.48
C LEU A 75 -4.32 -1.31 0.41
N ILE A 76 -3.42 -0.33 0.31
CA ILE A 76 -3.53 0.90 1.11
C ILE A 76 -4.11 2.02 0.25
N THR A 77 -5.21 2.62 0.68
CA THR A 77 -5.77 3.82 0.03
C THR A 77 -4.76 4.97 0.07
N ILE A 78 -4.70 5.77 -0.98
CA ILE A 78 -3.76 6.88 -1.10
C ILE A 78 -4.33 8.17 -0.52
N ARG A 79 -3.44 9.10 -0.15
CA ARG A 79 -3.80 10.50 0.12
C ARG A 79 -2.82 11.43 -0.58
N VAL A 80 -3.33 12.16 -1.55
CA VAL A 80 -2.55 13.02 -2.44
C VAL A 80 -3.47 14.12 -3.00
N PRO A 81 -3.05 15.40 -3.00
CA PRO A 81 -3.83 16.49 -3.58
C PRO A 81 -3.73 16.46 -5.12
N ARG A 82 -4.30 15.42 -5.73
CA ARG A 82 -4.30 15.20 -7.18
C ARG A 82 -5.67 14.71 -7.65
N PRO A 83 -6.08 15.02 -8.89
CA PRO A 83 -7.42 14.68 -9.40
C PRO A 83 -7.76 13.18 -9.36
N TRP A 84 -6.74 12.31 -9.43
CA TRP A 84 -6.92 10.86 -9.45
C TRP A 84 -7.09 10.22 -8.07
N GLU A 85 -6.91 10.95 -6.96
CA GLU A 85 -7.00 10.39 -5.60
C GLU A 85 -8.29 9.60 -5.39
N ARG A 86 -9.42 10.22 -5.74
CA ARG A 86 -10.74 9.62 -5.58
C ARG A 86 -10.90 8.34 -6.39
N VAL A 87 -10.48 8.36 -7.65
CA VAL A 87 -10.65 7.22 -8.57
C VAL A 87 -9.79 6.05 -8.11
N VAL A 88 -8.54 6.30 -7.74
CA VAL A 88 -7.63 5.26 -7.21
C VAL A 88 -8.19 4.66 -5.91
N ASN A 89 -8.68 5.47 -4.99
CA ASN A 89 -9.25 4.97 -3.74
C ASN A 89 -10.53 4.16 -3.96
N GLN A 90 -11.41 4.59 -4.87
CA GLN A 90 -12.59 3.81 -5.24
C GLN A 90 -12.21 2.45 -5.82
N MET A 91 -11.22 2.40 -6.70
CA MET A 91 -10.69 1.17 -7.30
C MET A 91 -10.13 0.20 -6.26
N ILE A 92 -9.34 0.71 -5.30
CA ILE A 92 -8.81 -0.07 -4.19
C ILE A 92 -9.94 -0.71 -3.38
N GLN A 93 -10.97 0.06 -3.04
CA GLN A 93 -12.10 -0.44 -2.24
C GLN A 93 -12.93 -1.47 -3.03
N GLN A 94 -13.18 -1.23 -4.32
CA GLN A 94 -13.88 -2.17 -5.20
C GLN A 94 -13.11 -3.50 -5.33
N THR A 95 -11.79 -3.42 -5.50
CA THR A 95 -10.92 -4.61 -5.59
C THR A 95 -10.95 -5.41 -4.30
N ALA A 96 -10.88 -4.75 -3.14
CA ALA A 96 -10.99 -5.42 -1.85
C ALA A 96 -12.36 -6.09 -1.65
N ALA A 97 -13.45 -5.46 -2.09
CA ALA A 97 -14.79 -6.05 -2.00
C ALA A 97 -14.96 -7.27 -2.93
N LYS A 98 -14.29 -7.30 -4.09
CA LYS A 98 -14.37 -8.36 -5.10
C LYS A 98 -13.60 -9.63 -4.72
N HIS A 99 -12.51 -9.51 -3.95
CA HIS A 99 -11.58 -10.61 -3.71
C HIS A 99 -11.45 -10.96 -2.23
N LYS A 100 -11.82 -12.21 -1.85
CA LYS A 100 -11.76 -12.70 -0.45
C LYS A 100 -10.38 -12.69 0.18
N ASN A 101 -9.31 -12.72 -0.62
CA ASN A 101 -7.94 -12.67 -0.15
C ASN A 101 -7.33 -11.26 -0.19
N VAL A 102 -8.13 -10.24 -0.51
CA VAL A 102 -7.73 -8.83 -0.56
C VAL A 102 -8.41 -8.07 0.58
N THR A 103 -7.66 -7.20 1.24
CA THR A 103 -8.17 -6.32 2.30
C THR A 103 -7.69 -4.90 2.03
N SER A 104 -8.59 -3.92 2.08
CA SER A 104 -8.21 -2.51 2.02
C SER A 104 -7.87 -1.99 3.42
N VAL A 105 -6.86 -1.13 3.50
CA VAL A 105 -6.52 -0.37 4.70
C VAL A 105 -6.68 1.11 4.36
N ASP A 106 -7.61 1.75 5.07
CA ASP A 106 -8.07 3.10 4.74
C ASP A 106 -7.20 4.19 5.40
N TRP A 107 -6.01 4.39 4.84
CA TRP A 107 -5.16 5.51 5.22
C TRP A 107 -5.77 6.88 4.88
N HIS A 108 -6.58 6.96 3.81
CA HIS A 108 -7.22 8.21 3.42
C HIS A 108 -8.13 8.72 4.55
N GLN A 109 -9.00 7.86 5.05
CA GLN A 109 -9.85 8.15 6.19
C GLN A 109 -9.06 8.32 7.49
N ALA A 110 -8.08 7.45 7.76
CA ALA A 110 -7.29 7.51 9.00
C ALA A 110 -6.46 8.80 9.14
N SER A 111 -6.12 9.43 8.01
CA SER A 111 -5.39 10.71 7.99
C SER A 111 -6.29 11.93 7.83
N ALA A 112 -7.59 11.76 7.55
CA ALA A 112 -8.54 12.85 7.42
C ALA A 112 -8.56 13.74 8.69
N GLY A 113 -8.48 15.06 8.51
CA GLY A 113 -8.37 16.02 9.61
C GLY A 113 -7.05 16.01 10.40
N GLN A 114 -6.12 15.09 10.11
CA GLN A 114 -4.86 14.96 10.82
C GLN A 114 -3.74 15.75 10.13
N ALA A 115 -3.76 17.07 10.26
CA ALA A 115 -2.77 17.96 9.63
C ALA A 115 -1.33 17.60 9.99
N SER A 116 -1.09 17.07 11.19
CA SER A 116 0.26 16.67 11.63
C SER A 116 0.78 15.39 10.98
N TYR A 117 -0.01 14.66 10.19
CA TYR A 117 0.41 13.39 9.58
C TYR A 117 1.08 13.58 8.22
N ILE A 118 0.72 14.64 7.50
CA ILE A 118 1.19 14.91 6.15
C ILE A 118 2.12 16.13 6.18
N GLY A 119 3.22 16.05 5.44
CA GLY A 119 4.16 17.15 5.27
C GLY A 119 3.53 18.33 4.53
N SER A 120 4.26 19.45 4.48
CA SER A 120 3.80 20.69 3.86
C SER A 120 3.52 20.56 2.35
N ASP A 121 4.07 19.54 1.69
CA ASP A 121 3.80 19.24 0.28
C ASP A 121 2.46 18.52 0.04
N GLY A 122 1.75 18.13 1.10
CA GLY A 122 0.48 17.42 1.01
C GLY A 122 0.60 15.95 0.60
N VAL A 123 1.81 15.40 0.47
CA VAL A 123 2.04 14.04 -0.04
C VAL A 123 2.85 13.19 0.94
N HIS A 124 4.00 13.70 1.40
CA HIS A 124 4.91 12.90 2.21
C HIS A 124 4.43 12.79 3.65
N LEU A 125 4.77 11.70 4.33
CA LEU A 125 4.49 11.56 5.75
C LEU A 125 5.42 12.44 6.58
N SER A 126 4.87 13.11 7.58
CA SER A 126 5.66 13.60 8.70
C SER A 126 6.17 12.43 9.56
N ILE A 127 7.03 12.70 10.54
CA ILE A 127 7.44 11.69 11.54
C ILE A 127 6.23 11.10 12.28
N THR A 128 5.27 11.96 12.67
CA THR A 128 4.04 11.53 13.33
C THR A 128 3.18 10.69 12.40
N GLY A 129 3.03 11.13 11.15
CA GLY A 129 2.30 10.40 10.12
C GLY A 129 2.90 9.04 9.84
N ALA A 130 4.22 8.94 9.71
CA ALA A 130 4.94 7.68 9.51
C ALA A 130 4.65 6.68 10.62
N ARG A 131 4.67 7.10 11.88
CA ARG A 131 4.34 6.24 13.03
C ARG A 131 2.89 5.75 12.97
N LYS A 132 1.95 6.65 12.66
CA LYS A 132 0.51 6.34 12.61
C LYS A 132 0.15 5.46 11.41
N TYR A 133 0.75 5.74 10.26
CA TYR A 133 0.67 4.93 9.05
C TYR A 133 1.15 3.50 9.29
N SER A 134 2.35 3.34 9.87
CA SER A 134 2.89 2.01 10.17
C SER A 134 2.04 1.27 11.21
N ALA A 135 1.55 1.96 12.25
CA ALA A 135 0.66 1.37 13.25
C ALA A 135 -0.66 0.87 12.64
N LEU A 136 -1.24 1.63 11.71
CA LEU A 136 -2.45 1.24 10.99
C LEU A 136 -2.24 -0.05 10.18
N ILE A 137 -1.13 -0.15 9.44
CA ILE A 137 -0.77 -1.35 8.67
C ILE A 137 -0.56 -2.55 9.60
N VAL A 138 0.22 -2.38 10.68
CA VAL A 138 0.49 -3.46 11.64
C VAL A 138 -0.81 -3.95 12.28
N HIS A 139 -1.69 -3.02 12.69
CA HIS A 139 -2.98 -3.37 13.25
C HIS A 139 -3.82 -4.19 12.26
N ALA A 140 -3.89 -3.77 10.99
CA ALA A 140 -4.60 -4.51 9.96
C ALA A 140 -4.04 -5.93 9.76
N LEU A 141 -2.71 -6.08 9.72
CA LEU A 141 -2.07 -7.39 9.58
C LEU A 141 -2.38 -8.34 10.74
N LEU A 142 -2.46 -7.83 11.97
CA LEU A 142 -2.80 -8.64 13.15
C LEU A 142 -4.23 -9.18 13.11
N GLN A 143 -5.16 -8.51 12.41
CA GLN A 143 -6.54 -8.98 12.24
C GLN A 143 -6.69 -10.05 11.14
N LEU A 144 -5.63 -10.28 10.35
CA LEU A 144 -5.64 -11.25 9.25
C LEU A 144 -5.03 -12.61 9.62
N VAL A 145 -4.52 -12.74 10.85
CA VAL A 145 -3.88 -13.95 11.40
C VAL A 145 -4.92 -14.98 11.81
#